data_AF-A0AAU7W3P5-F1
#
_entry.id   AF-A0AAU7W3P5-F1
#
_cell.length_a   1.000
_cell.length_b   1.000
_cell.length_c   1.000
_cell.angle_alpha   90.00
_cell.angle_beta   90.00
_cell.angle_gamma   90.00
#
_symmetry.space_group_name_H-M   'P 1'
#
loop_
_entity.id
_entity.type
_entity.pdbx_description
1 polymer ?
#
loop_
_entity_poly.entity_id
_entity_poly.type
_entity_poly.pdbx_seq_one_letter_code
_entity_poly.pdbx_strand_id
1 'polypeptide(L)'
;MTSFNHYALGAVADWLHRTVAGLAAAEPGYRRLRIAPRPLTALSYASARHETPYGTASVAWRREGDEIVVTATVPPNTTAEVSVPGAPPSVGAGTHEWRYLAPTEPPRPSLAGLEASLADVIDDPRAYRALLDTLADAAPDRVDAVRTGTVWGAGRPVSTALMFTPPEVLARVDDAIRSATA
;
A
#
# COMPACT_ATOMS: atom_id res chain seq x y z
N MET A 1 15.24 -8.74 -25.77
CA MET A 1 13.84 -9.09 -26.11
C MET A 1 12.92 -8.08 -25.46
N THR A 2 12.16 -7.31 -26.23
CA THR A 2 11.20 -6.34 -25.68
C THR A 2 9.86 -6.55 -26.36
N SER A 3 8.84 -6.94 -25.59
CA SER A 3 7.44 -6.91 -26.04
C SER A 3 6.62 -6.18 -24.99
N PHE A 4 5.76 -5.30 -25.46
CA PHE A 4 4.94 -4.38 -24.67
C PHE A 4 3.60 -4.99 -24.23
N ASN A 5 3.40 -6.30 -24.44
CA ASN A 5 2.15 -6.98 -24.12
C ASN A 5 2.38 -8.30 -23.37
N HIS A 6 3.22 -8.27 -22.34
CA HIS A 6 3.44 -9.40 -21.45
C HIS A 6 2.54 -9.29 -20.21
N TYR A 7 1.67 -10.27 -19.99
CA TYR A 7 0.76 -10.30 -18.85
C TYR A 7 1.48 -10.50 -17.50
N ALA A 8 2.76 -10.92 -17.50
CA ALA A 8 3.49 -11.25 -16.28
C ALA A 8 3.52 -10.08 -15.28
N LEU A 9 3.68 -8.84 -15.76
CA LEU A 9 3.63 -7.64 -14.92
C LEU A 9 2.22 -7.34 -14.40
N GLY A 10 1.18 -7.88 -15.05
CA GLY A 10 -0.21 -7.81 -14.62
C GLY A 10 -0.55 -8.71 -13.42
N ALA A 11 0.38 -9.55 -12.95
CA ALA A 11 0.18 -10.40 -11.78
C ALA A 11 -0.21 -9.61 -10.51
N VAL A 12 0.10 -8.32 -10.45
CA VAL A 12 -0.34 -7.41 -9.37
C VAL A 12 -1.87 -7.34 -9.23
N ALA A 13 -2.63 -7.57 -10.31
CA ALA A 13 -4.09 -7.55 -10.28
C ALA A 13 -4.67 -8.58 -9.29
N ASP A 14 -4.01 -9.71 -9.13
CA ASP A 14 -4.40 -10.72 -8.15
C ASP A 14 -4.24 -10.21 -6.70
N TRP A 15 -3.17 -9.47 -6.39
CA TRP A 15 -2.99 -8.81 -5.10
C TRP A 15 -4.06 -7.73 -4.87
N LEU A 16 -4.43 -6.96 -5.90
CA LEU A 16 -5.50 -5.97 -5.82
C LEU A 16 -6.85 -6.62 -5.44
N HIS A 17 -7.20 -7.75 -6.05
CA HIS A 17 -8.43 -8.46 -5.73
C HIS A 17 -8.39 -9.12 -4.34
N ARG A 18 -7.36 -9.91 -4.05
CA ARG A 18 -7.30 -10.76 -2.86
C ARG A 18 -6.90 -10.03 -1.59
N THR A 19 -6.18 -8.91 -1.71
CA THR A 19 -5.62 -8.17 -0.57
C THR A 19 -6.22 -6.79 -0.43
N VAL A 20 -6.18 -5.95 -1.48
CA VAL A 20 -6.69 -4.58 -1.38
C VAL A 20 -8.20 -4.58 -1.23
N ALA A 21 -8.93 -5.17 -2.17
CA ALA A 21 -10.37 -5.37 -2.04
C ALA A 21 -10.68 -6.43 -0.98
N GLY A 22 -9.92 -7.53 -0.95
CA GLY A 22 -10.00 -8.54 0.10
C GLY A 22 -10.89 -9.74 -0.20
N LEU A 23 -11.14 -10.05 -1.48
CA LEU A 23 -11.94 -11.19 -1.91
C LEU A 23 -11.03 -12.31 -2.44
N ALA A 24 -11.06 -13.46 -1.77
CA ALA A 24 -10.30 -14.63 -2.21
C ALA A 24 -11.08 -15.93 -1.97
N ALA A 25 -10.66 -16.99 -2.66
CA ALA A 25 -11.07 -18.34 -2.33
C ALA A 25 -10.37 -18.80 -1.04
N ALA A 26 -11.12 -19.26 -0.05
CA ALA A 26 -10.58 -20.00 1.11
C ALA A 26 -10.50 -21.50 0.82
N GLU A 27 -11.33 -22.00 -0.11
CA GLU A 27 -11.30 -23.35 -0.65
C GLU A 27 -11.36 -23.33 -2.18
N PRO A 28 -10.77 -24.32 -2.87
CA PRO A 28 -10.86 -24.44 -4.32
C PRO A 28 -12.31 -24.33 -4.82
N GLY A 29 -12.51 -23.53 -5.88
CA GLY A 29 -13.83 -23.33 -6.46
C GLY A 29 -14.77 -22.41 -5.67
N TYR A 30 -14.29 -21.70 -4.64
CA TYR A 30 -15.07 -20.73 -3.84
C TYR A 30 -16.24 -21.34 -3.06
N ARG A 31 -16.21 -22.64 -2.73
CA ARG A 31 -17.19 -23.22 -1.80
C ARG A 31 -17.14 -22.52 -0.43
N ARG A 32 -15.93 -22.08 -0.06
CA ARG A 32 -15.64 -21.18 1.05
C ARG A 32 -14.85 -19.99 0.54
N LEU A 33 -15.30 -18.79 0.89
CA LEU A 33 -14.68 -17.52 0.54
C LEU A 33 -13.86 -16.98 1.72
N ARG A 34 -12.98 -16.04 1.42
CA ARG A 34 -12.30 -15.18 2.39
C ARG A 34 -12.66 -13.73 2.08
N ILE A 35 -13.19 -13.03 3.08
CA ILE A 35 -13.50 -11.61 3.08
C ILE A 35 -12.54 -10.96 4.08
N ALA A 36 -11.47 -10.36 3.58
CA ALA A 36 -10.41 -9.76 4.38
C ALA A 36 -9.87 -8.48 3.73
N PRO A 37 -10.70 -7.41 3.61
CA PRO A 37 -10.27 -6.15 3.01
C PRO A 37 -9.09 -5.55 3.78
N ARG A 38 -8.17 -4.90 3.05
CA ARG A 38 -7.08 -4.11 3.64
C ARG A 38 -7.18 -2.66 3.16
N PRO A 39 -8.00 -1.82 3.81
CA PRO A 39 -8.06 -0.41 3.47
C PRO A 39 -6.72 0.30 3.66
N LEU A 40 -6.14 0.81 2.58
CA LEU A 40 -4.89 1.57 2.60
C LEU A 40 -5.18 3.06 2.75
N THR A 41 -4.43 3.80 3.58
CA THR A 41 -4.64 5.24 3.83
C THR A 41 -4.71 6.06 2.53
N ALA A 42 -3.94 5.65 1.51
CA ALA A 42 -3.89 6.30 0.20
C ALA A 42 -5.11 6.08 -0.71
N LEU A 43 -6.07 5.23 -0.33
CA LEU A 43 -7.25 4.90 -1.14
C LEU A 43 -8.54 5.27 -0.41
N SER A 44 -9.54 5.85 -1.06
CA SER A 44 -10.82 6.13 -0.40
C SER A 44 -11.78 4.94 -0.41
N TYR A 45 -11.64 4.04 -1.37
CA TYR A 45 -12.47 2.84 -1.53
C TYR A 45 -11.76 1.79 -2.38
N ALA A 46 -12.21 0.54 -2.31
CA ALA A 46 -11.91 -0.49 -3.30
C ALA A 46 -13.04 -1.52 -3.38
N SER A 47 -13.18 -2.20 -4.52
CA SER A 47 -14.16 -3.26 -4.71
C SER A 47 -13.65 -4.35 -5.63
N ALA A 48 -14.04 -5.59 -5.37
CA ALA A 48 -13.84 -6.72 -6.27
C ALA A 48 -15.12 -7.55 -6.39
N ARG A 49 -15.35 -8.08 -7.59
CA ARG A 49 -16.44 -9.00 -7.92
C ARG A 49 -15.86 -10.20 -8.64
N HIS A 50 -16.33 -11.39 -8.29
CA HIS A 50 -15.95 -12.64 -8.94
C HIS A 50 -17.17 -13.50 -9.22
N GLU A 51 -17.32 -13.97 -10.45
CA GLU A 51 -18.33 -14.96 -10.80
C GLU A 51 -17.82 -16.35 -10.42
N THR A 52 -18.31 -16.84 -9.29
CA THR A 52 -18.00 -18.19 -8.82
C THR A 52 -18.93 -19.22 -9.48
N PRO A 53 -18.63 -20.53 -9.39
CA PRO A 53 -19.58 -21.57 -9.76
C PRO A 53 -20.92 -21.53 -8.99
N TYR A 54 -20.98 -20.81 -7.86
CA TYR A 54 -22.16 -20.69 -7.00
C TYR A 54 -22.92 -19.36 -7.21
N GLY A 55 -22.42 -18.48 -8.08
CA GLY A 55 -22.95 -17.14 -8.34
C GLY A 55 -21.96 -16.03 -8.01
N THR A 56 -22.44 -14.79 -8.06
CA THR A 56 -21.61 -13.61 -7.81
C THR A 56 -21.16 -13.53 -6.36
N ALA A 57 -19.85 -13.49 -6.15
CA ALA A 57 -19.23 -13.07 -4.91
C ALA A 57 -18.69 -11.65 -5.06
N SER A 58 -18.85 -10.81 -4.04
CA SER A 58 -18.28 -9.46 -4.06
C SER A 58 -17.86 -8.99 -2.68
N VAL A 59 -16.88 -8.09 -2.67
CA VAL A 59 -16.51 -7.29 -1.50
C VAL A 59 -16.28 -5.86 -1.97
N ALA A 60 -16.72 -4.90 -1.18
CA ALA A 60 -16.35 -3.51 -1.32
C ALA A 60 -16.07 -2.93 0.05
N TRP A 61 -15.17 -1.96 0.10
CA TRP A 61 -15.00 -1.12 1.27
C TRP A 61 -14.83 0.33 0.86
N ARG A 62 -15.24 1.25 1.72
CA ARG A 62 -15.09 2.70 1.53
C ARG A 62 -14.90 3.41 2.87
N ARG A 63 -14.21 4.54 2.84
CA ARG A 63 -14.04 5.44 3.97
C ARG A 63 -15.23 6.40 4.10
N GLU A 64 -15.81 6.48 5.29
CA GLU A 64 -16.79 7.48 5.69
C GLU A 64 -16.27 8.22 6.93
N GLY A 65 -15.57 9.34 6.74
CA GLY A 65 -14.92 10.04 7.84
C GLY A 65 -13.82 9.18 8.47
N ASP A 66 -13.98 8.85 9.75
CA ASP A 66 -13.11 7.97 10.52
C ASP A 66 -13.56 6.51 10.49
N GLU A 67 -14.63 6.16 9.78
CA GLU A 67 -15.10 4.78 9.63
C GLU A 67 -14.71 4.16 8.28
N ILE A 68 -14.58 2.83 8.30
CA ILE A 68 -14.59 1.98 7.11
C ILE A 68 -15.93 1.25 7.08
N VAL A 69 -16.64 1.39 5.97
CA VAL A 69 -17.83 0.58 5.66
C VAL A 69 -17.42 -0.53 4.71
N VAL A 70 -17.67 -1.78 5.08
CA VAL A 70 -17.42 -2.97 4.26
C VAL A 70 -18.76 -3.59 3.89
N THR A 71 -18.98 -3.85 2.61
CA THR A 71 -20.11 -4.64 2.12
C THR A 71 -19.60 -5.90 1.41
N ALA A 72 -20.27 -7.02 1.62
CA ALA A 72 -19.93 -8.26 0.96
C ALA A 72 -21.16 -9.04 0.52
N THR A 73 -21.07 -9.70 -0.64
CA THR A 73 -22.07 -10.65 -1.13
C THR A 73 -21.48 -12.04 -1.14
N VAL A 74 -22.10 -12.94 -0.38
CA VAL A 74 -21.75 -14.36 -0.31
C VAL A 74 -22.81 -15.14 -1.09
N PRO A 75 -22.46 -15.85 -2.17
CA PRO A 75 -23.44 -16.53 -3.01
C PRO A 75 -24.12 -17.71 -2.29
N PRO A 76 -25.32 -18.14 -2.73
CA PRO A 76 -26.00 -19.31 -2.17
C PRO A 76 -25.12 -20.56 -2.13
N ASN A 77 -25.37 -21.46 -1.18
CA ASN A 77 -24.61 -22.70 -0.99
C ASN A 77 -23.10 -22.51 -0.71
N THR A 78 -22.69 -21.32 -0.28
CA THR A 78 -21.31 -21.02 0.15
C THR A 78 -21.28 -20.37 1.53
N THR A 79 -20.08 -20.27 2.10
CA THR A 79 -19.81 -19.54 3.35
C THR A 79 -18.56 -18.68 3.17
N ALA A 80 -18.36 -17.69 4.03
CA ALA A 80 -17.17 -16.85 4.00
C ALA A 80 -16.51 -16.75 5.37
N GLU A 81 -15.20 -16.93 5.43
CA GLU A 81 -14.36 -16.44 6.53
C GLU A 81 -14.29 -14.92 6.47
N VAL A 82 -14.53 -14.26 7.60
CA VAL A 82 -14.52 -12.80 7.67
C VAL A 82 -13.41 -12.32 8.61
N SER A 83 -12.52 -11.48 8.10
CA SER A 83 -11.48 -10.79 8.85
C SER A 83 -11.74 -9.28 8.81
N VAL A 84 -12.87 -8.88 9.41
CA VAL A 84 -13.29 -7.48 9.54
C VAL A 84 -13.56 -7.20 11.02
N PRO A 85 -13.02 -6.11 11.59
CA PRO A 85 -13.30 -5.77 12.98
C PRO A 85 -14.81 -5.66 13.26
N GLY A 86 -15.28 -6.30 14.33
CA GLY A 86 -16.70 -6.32 14.71
C GLY A 86 -17.58 -7.31 13.93
N ALA A 87 -17.04 -7.98 12.90
CA ALA A 87 -17.76 -9.04 12.19
C ALA A 87 -17.65 -10.40 12.91
N PRO A 88 -18.64 -11.30 12.75
CA PRO A 88 -18.47 -12.70 13.14
C PRO A 88 -17.36 -13.35 12.31
N PRO A 89 -16.66 -14.39 12.82
CA PRO A 89 -15.54 -15.02 12.10
C PRO A 89 -15.98 -15.74 10.81
N SER A 90 -17.26 -16.05 10.68
CA SER A 90 -17.83 -16.68 9.49
C SER A 90 -19.27 -16.22 9.26
N VAL A 91 -19.66 -16.13 7.99
CA VAL A 91 -21.04 -15.85 7.57
C VAL A 91 -21.49 -16.81 6.47
N GLY A 92 -22.80 -17.04 6.39
CA GLY A 92 -23.44 -17.76 5.29
C GLY A 92 -23.73 -16.86 4.09
N ALA A 93 -24.50 -17.41 3.15
CA ALA A 93 -24.99 -16.69 1.98
C ALA A 93 -25.80 -15.44 2.36
N GLY A 94 -25.76 -14.43 1.48
CA GLY A 94 -26.48 -13.17 1.64
C GLY A 94 -25.59 -11.95 1.44
N THR A 95 -26.18 -10.78 1.66
CA THR A 95 -25.48 -9.49 1.69
C THR A 95 -25.22 -9.09 3.12
N HIS A 96 -23.98 -8.72 3.41
CA HIS A 96 -23.51 -8.34 4.74
C HIS A 96 -22.90 -6.94 4.69
N GLU A 97 -23.12 -6.15 5.73
CA GLU A 97 -22.47 -4.85 5.94
C GLU A 97 -21.85 -4.80 7.34
N TRP A 98 -20.63 -4.29 7.42
CA TRP A 98 -19.93 -4.02 8.68
C TRP A 98 -19.33 -2.63 8.66
N ARG A 99 -19.23 -2.03 9.84
CA ARG A 99 -18.62 -0.73 10.05
C ARG A 99 -17.62 -0.83 11.19
N TYR A 100 -16.46 -0.20 11.02
CA TYR A 100 -15.47 -0.12 12.07
C TYR A 100 -14.62 1.15 11.90
N LEU A 101 -14.08 1.64 13.01
CA LEU A 101 -13.17 2.78 12.97
C LEU A 101 -11.92 2.42 12.17
N ALA A 102 -11.56 3.27 11.22
CA ALA A 102 -10.33 3.17 10.46
C ALA A 102 -9.16 3.09 11.45
N PRO A 103 -8.23 2.13 11.27
CA PRO A 103 -7.05 2.06 12.12
C PRO A 103 -6.29 3.38 12.05
N THR A 104 -5.99 3.97 13.21
CA THR A 104 -5.08 5.11 13.26
C THR A 104 -3.69 4.61 12.87
N GLU A 105 -3.14 5.18 11.79
CA GLU A 105 -1.75 4.89 11.42
C GLU A 105 -0.84 5.40 12.56
N PRO A 106 0.06 4.57 13.09
CA PRO A 106 0.97 5.02 14.12
C PRO A 106 1.77 6.23 13.62
N PRO A 107 2.08 7.20 14.49
CA PRO A 107 2.88 8.35 14.09
C PRO A 107 4.21 7.86 13.53
N ARG A 108 4.57 8.37 12.35
CA ARG A 108 5.84 8.06 11.70
C ARG A 108 6.96 8.74 12.47
N PRO A 109 8.04 8.03 12.83
CA PRO A 109 9.14 8.63 13.59
C PRO A 109 9.87 9.68 12.77
N SER A 110 10.55 10.59 13.46
CA SER A 110 11.51 11.48 12.82
C SER A 110 12.72 10.70 12.32
N LEU A 111 13.19 11.04 11.12
CA LEU A 111 14.31 10.36 10.48
C LEU A 111 15.62 11.09 10.76
N ALA A 112 16.71 10.33 10.86
CA ALA A 112 18.04 10.83 11.17
C ALA A 112 18.74 11.51 9.96
N GLY A 113 17.99 12.23 9.12
CA GLY A 113 18.50 12.93 7.96
C GLY A 113 19.24 11.99 6.99
N LEU A 114 20.49 12.32 6.67
CA LEU A 114 21.36 11.54 5.79
C LEU A 114 21.71 10.14 6.31
N GLU A 115 21.61 9.94 7.62
CA GLU A 115 21.88 8.66 8.29
C GLU A 115 20.64 7.74 8.33
N ALA A 116 19.47 8.25 7.95
CA ALA A 116 18.27 7.43 7.82
C ALA A 116 18.46 6.36 6.75
N SER A 117 17.88 5.17 6.97
CA SER A 117 18.00 4.11 5.97
C SER A 117 17.27 4.50 4.69
N LEU A 118 17.80 4.08 3.54
CA LEU A 118 17.12 4.21 2.25
C LEU A 118 15.68 3.65 2.30
N ALA A 119 15.43 2.53 2.98
CA ALA A 119 14.07 2.01 3.19
C ALA A 119 13.18 3.02 3.93
N ASP A 120 13.65 3.54 5.08
CA ASP A 120 12.87 4.50 5.88
C ASP A 120 12.55 5.77 5.08
N VAL A 121 13.50 6.24 4.26
CA VAL A 121 13.31 7.43 3.43
C VAL A 121 12.29 7.21 2.32
N ILE A 122 12.30 6.07 1.62
CA ILE A 122 11.30 5.81 0.55
C ILE A 122 9.91 5.49 1.12
N ASP A 123 9.87 4.87 2.30
CA ASP A 123 8.61 4.48 2.93
C ASP A 123 7.91 5.66 3.62
N ASP A 124 8.64 6.75 3.95
CA ASP A 124 8.08 8.01 4.45
C ASP A 124 7.92 9.06 3.32
N PRO A 125 6.68 9.34 2.87
CA PRO A 125 6.43 10.30 1.79
C PRO A 125 6.95 11.72 2.08
N ARG A 126 7.05 12.12 3.36
CA ARG A 126 7.57 13.43 3.77
C ARG A 126 9.07 13.50 3.47
N ALA A 127 9.80 12.45 3.88
CA ALA A 127 11.24 12.34 3.68
C ALA A 127 11.59 12.16 2.20
N TYR A 128 10.91 11.24 1.51
CA TYR A 128 11.15 10.97 0.09
C TYR A 128 10.96 12.22 -0.77
N ARG A 129 9.88 12.97 -0.51
CA ARG A 129 9.62 14.24 -1.19
C ARG A 129 10.67 15.29 -0.83
N ALA A 130 11.00 15.46 0.44
CA ALA A 130 12.02 16.41 0.88
C ALA A 130 13.38 16.14 0.20
N LEU A 131 13.77 14.87 0.08
CA LEU A 131 14.96 14.45 -0.65
C LEU A 131 14.89 14.86 -2.13
N LEU A 132 13.84 14.44 -2.84
CA LEU A 132 13.74 14.66 -4.28
C LEU A 132 13.56 16.14 -4.65
N ASP A 133 12.76 16.89 -3.89
CA ASP A 133 12.53 18.32 -4.12
C ASP A 133 13.83 19.12 -3.90
N THR A 134 14.59 18.78 -2.85
CA THR A 134 15.89 19.43 -2.59
C THR A 134 16.91 19.13 -3.67
N LEU A 135 16.96 17.87 -4.15
CA LEU A 135 17.82 17.50 -5.27
C LEU A 135 17.38 18.18 -6.58
N ALA A 136 16.08 18.29 -6.84
CA ALA A 136 15.57 18.96 -8.02
C ALA A 136 15.96 20.45 -8.06
N ASP A 137 15.97 21.11 -6.91
CA ASP A 137 16.39 22.51 -6.79
C ASP A 137 17.91 22.68 -6.89
N ALA A 138 18.68 21.84 -6.20
CA ALA A 138 20.11 22.07 -5.99
C ALA A 138 21.03 21.30 -6.97
N ALA A 139 20.55 20.18 -7.51
CA ALA A 139 21.32 19.28 -8.37
C ALA A 139 20.39 18.46 -9.29
N PRO A 140 19.63 19.12 -10.20
CA PRO A 140 18.55 18.49 -10.97
C PRO A 140 19.00 17.26 -11.77
N ASP A 141 20.22 17.29 -12.31
CA ASP A 141 20.81 16.18 -13.08
C ASP A 141 20.97 14.88 -12.26
N ARG A 142 20.87 14.95 -10.94
CA ARG A 142 20.98 13.80 -10.03
C ARG A 142 19.65 13.15 -9.70
N VAL A 143 18.52 13.83 -9.91
CA VAL A 143 17.18 13.33 -9.51
C VAL A 143 16.89 11.98 -10.16
N ASP A 144 17.10 11.89 -11.48
CA ASP A 144 16.85 10.66 -12.23
C ASP A 144 17.79 9.52 -11.83
N ALA A 145 19.06 9.84 -11.56
CA ALA A 145 20.03 8.88 -11.08
C ALA A 145 19.63 8.32 -9.70
N VAL A 146 19.15 9.16 -8.79
CA VAL A 146 18.66 8.72 -7.47
C VAL A 146 17.38 7.90 -7.63
N ARG A 147 16.44 8.30 -8.48
CA ARG A 147 15.18 7.57 -8.67
C ARG A 147 15.36 6.19 -9.30
N THR A 148 16.22 6.09 -10.31
CA THR A 148 16.35 4.87 -11.13
C THR A 148 17.53 4.00 -10.74
N GLY A 149 18.61 4.60 -10.22
CA GLY A 149 19.85 3.91 -9.86
C GLY A 149 19.94 3.47 -8.39
N THR A 150 19.04 3.96 -7.52
CA THR A 150 19.09 3.61 -6.09
C THR A 150 18.36 2.30 -5.83
N VAL A 151 19.05 1.38 -5.17
CA VAL A 151 18.43 0.18 -4.60
C VAL A 151 17.93 0.53 -3.20
N TRP A 152 16.65 0.88 -3.11
CA TRP A 152 15.96 1.24 -1.87
C TRP A 152 15.82 0.02 -0.96
N GLY A 153 16.45 0.06 0.20
CA GLY A 153 16.47 -1.07 1.12
C GLY A 153 17.03 -0.72 2.49
N ALA A 154 16.77 -1.60 3.45
CA ALA A 154 17.17 -1.40 4.84
C ALA A 154 18.69 -1.49 5.02
N GLY A 155 19.19 -0.89 6.12
CA GLY A 155 20.58 -1.04 6.58
C GLY A 155 21.63 -0.23 5.82
N ARG A 156 21.24 0.57 4.83
CA ARG A 156 22.12 1.54 4.16
C ARG A 156 21.61 2.96 4.34
N PRO A 157 22.45 3.89 4.81
CA PRO A 157 22.12 5.31 4.89
C PRO A 157 21.81 5.92 3.52
N VAL A 158 20.94 6.93 3.47
CA VAL A 158 20.65 7.67 2.23
C VAL A 158 21.88 8.43 1.70
N SER A 159 22.83 8.79 2.56
CA SER A 159 24.13 9.36 2.14
C SER A 159 24.88 8.48 1.13
N THR A 160 24.70 7.16 1.18
CA THR A 160 25.33 6.23 0.23
C THR A 160 24.84 6.42 -1.21
N ALA A 161 23.56 6.79 -1.40
CA ALA A 161 23.01 7.14 -2.71
C ALA A 161 23.46 8.53 -3.19
N LEU A 162 24.04 9.32 -2.30
CA LEU A 162 24.44 10.70 -2.52
C LEU A 162 25.96 10.90 -2.46
N MET A 163 26.78 9.85 -2.53
CA MET A 163 28.23 9.92 -2.26
C MET A 163 29.02 10.95 -3.09
N PHE A 164 28.54 11.30 -4.29
CA PHE A 164 29.18 12.28 -5.17
C PHE A 164 28.49 13.65 -5.16
N THR A 165 27.57 13.87 -4.22
CA THR A 165 26.81 15.11 -4.10
C THR A 165 27.65 16.14 -3.35
N PRO A 166 27.69 17.41 -3.81
CA PRO A 166 28.46 18.43 -3.11
C PRO A 166 28.04 18.59 -1.63
N PRO A 167 28.97 18.87 -0.70
CA PRO A 167 28.69 18.96 0.73
C PRO A 167 27.56 19.94 1.09
N GLU A 168 27.46 21.06 0.39
CA GLU A 168 26.41 22.06 0.56
C GLU A 168 25.02 21.53 0.20
N VAL A 169 24.93 20.68 -0.82
CA VAL A 169 23.68 20.03 -1.21
C VAL A 169 23.33 18.91 -0.23
N LEU A 170 24.33 18.15 0.26
CA LEU A 170 24.15 17.15 1.31
C LEU A 170 23.58 17.76 2.60
N ALA A 171 24.13 18.89 3.05
CA ALA A 171 23.63 19.60 4.23
C ALA A 171 22.16 20.03 4.06
N ARG A 172 21.81 20.58 2.89
CA ARG A 172 20.42 20.95 2.57
C ARG A 172 19.48 19.74 2.60
N VAL A 173 19.90 18.60 2.07
CA VAL A 173 19.11 17.35 2.09
C VAL A 173 18.94 16.83 3.51
N ASP A 174 20.00 16.85 4.33
CA ASP A 174 19.94 16.44 5.74
C ASP A 174 18.89 17.26 6.51
N ASP A 175 19.00 18.59 6.43
CA ASP A 175 18.09 19.52 7.09
C ASP A 175 16.65 19.36 6.59
N ALA A 176 16.45 19.17 5.28
CA ALA A 176 15.14 18.99 4.68
C ALA A 176 14.45 17.70 5.17
N ILE A 177 15.18 16.57 5.22
CA ILE A 177 14.64 15.30 5.72
C ILE A 177 14.30 15.41 7.21
N ARG A 178 15.18 15.98 8.04
CA ARG A 178 14.92 16.16 9.47
C ARG A 178 13.71 17.05 9.70
N SER A 179 13.64 18.19 9.03
CA SER A 179 12.55 19.15 9.18
C SER A 179 11.20 18.59 8.70
N ALA A 180 11.20 17.78 7.62
CA ALA A 180 9.98 17.18 7.09
C ALA A 180 9.45 16.02 7.95
N THR A 181 10.29 15.43 8.79
CA THR A 181 9.96 14.24 9.60
C THR A 181 9.88 14.50 11.10
N ALA A 182 10.33 15.67 11.57
CA ALA A 182 10.07 16.20 12.91
C ALA A 182 8.57 16.26 13.20
#